data_AF-A0A4U9VEH8-F1
#
_entry.id   AF-A0A4U9VEH8-F1
#
_cell.length_a   1.000
_cell.length_b   1.000
_cell.length_c   1.000
_cell.angle_alpha   90.00
_cell.angle_beta   90.00
_cell.angle_gamma   90.00
#
_symmetry.space_group_name_H-M   'P 1'
#
loop_
_entity.id
_entity.type
_entity.pdbx_description
1 polymer ?
#
loop_
_entity_poly.entity_id
_entity_poly.type
_entity_poly.pdbx_seq_one_letter_code
_entity_poly.pdbx_strand_id
1 'polypeptide(L)'
;MNDHIKHLLIQRQYTEDIKDEAIVRVLFNGESVVEVAESLEIHSVQAINHWVNAYRKKIEEGLITLAPMTDKQKRDLHILQQRNKELERAVKEANLMILALNSLIDVAEQDLKISIRKKRGTKQS
;
A
#
# COMPACT_ATOMS: atom_id res chain seq x y z
N MET A 1 -18.83 -20.64 -43.51
CA MET A 1 -17.48 -20.85 -42.97
C MET A 1 -16.73 -19.52 -42.93
N ASN A 2 -17.24 -18.52 -42.21
CA ASN A 2 -16.61 -17.18 -42.08
C ASN A 2 -16.93 -16.47 -40.74
N ASP A 3 -17.84 -17.00 -39.90
CA ASP A 3 -18.18 -16.38 -38.61
C ASP A 3 -17.23 -16.75 -37.47
N HIS A 4 -16.55 -17.90 -37.58
CA HIS A 4 -15.56 -18.32 -36.58
C HIS A 4 -14.27 -17.47 -36.64
N ILE A 5 -13.88 -17.01 -37.85
CA ILE A 5 -12.72 -16.12 -38.05
C ILE A 5 -13.07 -14.70 -37.58
N LYS A 6 -14.32 -14.24 -37.76
CA LYS A 6 -14.78 -12.96 -37.19
C LYS A 6 -14.74 -12.96 -35.67
N HIS A 7 -15.18 -14.03 -35.00
CA HIS A 7 -15.09 -14.15 -33.54
C HIS A 7 -13.65 -14.21 -33.01
N LEU A 8 -12.72 -14.86 -33.74
CA LEU A 8 -11.30 -14.90 -33.35
C LEU A 8 -10.58 -13.55 -33.53
N LEU A 9 -11.06 -12.69 -34.44
CA LEU A 9 -10.55 -11.32 -34.59
C LEU A 9 -11.14 -10.37 -33.53
N ILE A 10 -12.36 -10.63 -33.05
CA ILE A 10 -12.99 -9.89 -31.94
C ILE A 10 -12.29 -10.19 -30.60
N GLN A 11 -11.77 -11.40 -30.38
CA GLN A 11 -11.04 -11.75 -29.14
C GLN A 11 -9.71 -10.99 -28.92
N ARG A 12 -9.20 -10.28 -29.93
CA ARG A 12 -8.00 -9.41 -29.78
C ARG A 12 -8.31 -7.92 -29.70
N GLN A 13 -9.57 -7.53 -29.89
CA GLN A 13 -10.01 -6.14 -29.79
C GLN A 13 -10.95 -6.02 -28.60
N TYR A 14 -10.36 -5.93 -27.41
CA TYR A 14 -11.09 -5.35 -26.28
C TYR A 14 -11.46 -3.91 -26.65
N THR A 15 -12.73 -3.55 -26.50
CA THR A 15 -13.19 -2.16 -26.63
C THR A 15 -12.36 -1.30 -25.69
N GLU A 16 -11.94 -0.11 -26.14
CA GLU A 16 -11.13 0.80 -25.32
C GLU A 16 -11.81 1.09 -23.97
N ASP A 17 -13.14 1.18 -23.94
CA ASP A 17 -13.94 1.35 -22.72
C ASP A 17 -13.68 0.25 -21.66
N ILE A 18 -13.55 -1.03 -22.08
CA ILE A 18 -13.28 -2.16 -21.19
C ILE A 18 -11.83 -2.12 -20.69
N LYS A 19 -10.90 -1.67 -21.54
CA LYS A 19 -9.49 -1.51 -21.14
C LYS A 19 -9.38 -0.39 -20.11
N ASP A 20 -10.03 0.74 -20.35
CA ASP A 20 -10.02 1.89 -19.45
C ASP A 20 -10.68 1.53 -18.11
N GLU A 21 -11.81 0.83 -18.12
CA GLU A 21 -12.45 0.35 -16.89
C GLU A 21 -11.55 -0.62 -16.10
N ALA A 22 -10.93 -1.58 -16.78
CA ALA A 22 -10.00 -2.53 -16.14
C ALA A 22 -8.77 -1.81 -15.55
N ILE A 23 -8.20 -0.85 -16.29
CA ILE A 23 -7.10 0.00 -15.83
C ILE A 23 -7.53 0.77 -14.58
N VAL A 24 -8.73 1.37 -14.59
CA VAL A 24 -9.21 2.18 -13.46
C VAL A 24 -9.40 1.34 -12.20
N ARG A 25 -10.02 0.17 -12.30
CA ARG A 25 -10.24 -0.71 -11.15
C ARG A 25 -8.92 -1.21 -10.55
N VAL A 26 -7.97 -1.62 -11.39
CA VAL A 26 -6.67 -2.11 -10.90
C VAL A 26 -5.81 -0.97 -10.33
N LEU A 27 -5.74 0.18 -11.01
CA LEU A 27 -4.83 1.27 -10.59
C LEU A 27 -5.39 2.15 -9.48
N PHE A 28 -6.69 2.47 -9.50
CA PHE A 28 -7.29 3.44 -8.57
C PHE A 28 -8.09 2.79 -7.46
N ASN A 29 -8.78 1.67 -7.70
CA ASN A 29 -9.49 0.94 -6.64
C ASN A 29 -8.58 -0.04 -5.89
N GLY A 30 -7.43 -0.40 -6.47
CA GLY A 30 -6.49 -1.36 -5.88
C GLY A 30 -7.01 -2.81 -5.88
N GLU A 31 -7.97 -3.11 -6.76
CA GLU A 31 -8.51 -4.46 -6.94
C GLU A 31 -7.46 -5.39 -7.55
N SER A 32 -7.52 -6.68 -7.22
CA SER A 32 -6.59 -7.67 -7.77
C SER A 32 -6.83 -7.83 -9.27
N VAL A 33 -5.75 -7.95 -10.06
CA VAL A 33 -5.83 -8.18 -11.51
C VAL A 33 -6.65 -9.45 -11.83
N VAL A 34 -6.67 -10.42 -10.91
CA VAL A 34 -7.46 -11.65 -11.03
C VAL A 34 -8.95 -11.38 -10.83
N GLU A 35 -9.32 -10.61 -9.80
CA GLU A 35 -10.72 -10.23 -9.52
C GLU A 35 -11.31 -9.38 -10.65
N VAL A 36 -10.49 -8.48 -11.22
CA VAL A 36 -10.88 -7.66 -12.36
C VAL A 36 -11.00 -8.50 -13.63
N ALA A 37 -10.13 -9.48 -13.83
CA ALA A 37 -10.22 -10.40 -14.97
C ALA A 37 -11.48 -11.28 -14.90
N GLU A 38 -11.83 -11.77 -13.71
CA GLU A 38 -13.04 -12.56 -13.49
C GLU A 38 -14.32 -11.73 -13.67
N SER A 39 -14.34 -10.51 -13.13
CA SER A 39 -15.53 -9.63 -13.21
C SER A 39 -15.81 -9.06 -14.61
N LEU A 40 -14.77 -8.87 -15.42
CA LEU A 40 -14.88 -8.36 -16.79
C LEU A 40 -14.80 -9.47 -17.87
N GLU A 41 -14.80 -10.74 -17.45
CA GLU A 41 -14.66 -11.92 -18.34
C GLU A 41 -13.41 -11.87 -19.25
N ILE A 42 -12.35 -11.21 -18.78
CA ILE A 42 -11.10 -11.05 -19.53
C ILE A 42 -10.26 -12.30 -19.30
N HIS A 43 -10.08 -13.08 -20.36
CA HIS A 43 -9.41 -14.38 -20.30
C HIS A 43 -7.90 -14.27 -20.04
N SER A 44 -7.31 -13.07 -20.17
CA SER A 44 -5.87 -12.87 -20.03
C SER A 44 -5.54 -11.82 -18.96
N VAL A 45 -5.13 -12.30 -17.78
CA VAL A 45 -4.54 -11.49 -16.71
C VAL A 45 -3.28 -10.75 -17.18
N GLN A 46 -2.53 -11.34 -18.13
CA GLN A 46 -1.32 -10.73 -18.69
C GLN A 46 -1.65 -9.51 -19.57
N ALA A 47 -2.77 -9.53 -20.29
CA ALA A 47 -3.22 -8.39 -21.09
C ALA A 47 -3.52 -7.18 -20.21
N ILE A 48 -4.23 -7.39 -19.09
CA ILE A 48 -4.52 -6.31 -18.12
C ILE A 48 -3.22 -5.73 -17.54
N ASN A 49 -2.28 -6.58 -17.12
CA ASN A 49 -0.97 -6.12 -16.66
C ASN A 49 -0.22 -5.30 -17.72
N HIS A 50 -0.28 -5.72 -18.99
CA HIS A 50 0.32 -4.99 -20.09
C HIS A 50 -0.32 -3.61 -20.28
N TRP A 51 -1.65 -3.51 -20.24
CA TRP A 51 -2.36 -2.23 -20.35
C TRP A 51 -2.08 -1.31 -19.17
N VAL A 52 -2.09 -1.85 -17.95
CA VAL A 52 -1.73 -1.11 -16.73
C VAL A 52 -0.31 -0.56 -16.81
N ASN A 53 0.65 -1.36 -17.28
CA ASN A 53 2.03 -0.92 -17.45
C ASN A 53 2.19 0.11 -18.58
N ALA A 54 1.46 -0.05 -19.69
CA ALA A 54 1.44 0.94 -20.77
C ALA A 54 0.84 2.27 -20.28
N TYR A 55 -0.22 2.22 -19.46
CA TYR A 55 -0.84 3.41 -18.86
C TYR A 55 0.10 4.09 -17.87
N ARG A 56 0.81 3.32 -17.02
CA ARG A 56 1.85 3.85 -16.12
C ARG A 56 2.96 4.57 -16.88
N LYS A 57 3.48 3.98 -17.95
CA LYS A 57 4.51 4.63 -18.80
C LYS A 57 4.01 5.95 -19.40
N LYS A 58 2.77 5.98 -19.90
CA LYS A 58 2.16 7.21 -20.43
C LYS A 58 1.97 8.29 -19.36
N ILE A 59 1.71 7.91 -18.10
CA ILE A 59 1.67 8.85 -16.96
C ILE A 59 3.07 9.39 -16.68
N GLU A 60 4.09 8.53 -16.62
CA GLU A 60 5.49 8.91 -16.36
C GLU A 60 6.03 9.84 -17.46
N GLU A 61 5.65 9.60 -18.71
CA GLU A 61 5.99 10.43 -19.88
C GLU A 61 5.16 11.74 -19.93
N GLY A 62 4.22 11.94 -19.01
CA GLY A 62 3.39 13.16 -18.92
C GLY A 62 2.30 13.27 -20.00
N LEU A 63 2.06 12.19 -20.76
CA LEU A 63 1.07 12.15 -21.84
C LEU A 63 -0.37 12.04 -21.33
N ILE A 64 -0.55 11.61 -20.08
CA ILE A 64 -1.85 11.48 -19.41
C ILE A 64 -1.77 12.17 -18.05
N THR A 65 -2.69 13.10 -17.80
CA THR A 65 -2.86 13.70 -16.47
C THR A 65 -3.79 12.81 -15.65
N LEU A 66 -3.34 12.34 -14.50
CA LEU A 66 -4.17 11.59 -13.55
C LEU A 66 -5.39 12.43 -13.15
N ALA A 67 -6.56 11.78 -13.07
CA ALA A 67 -7.76 12.45 -12.59
C ALA A 67 -7.52 13.01 -11.18
N PRO A 68 -8.00 14.23 -10.88
CA PRO A 68 -7.88 14.79 -9.54
C PRO A 68 -8.56 13.86 -8.53
N MET A 69 -7.93 13.67 -7.36
CA MET A 69 -8.50 12.85 -6.29
C MET A 69 -9.94 13.24 -5.99
N THR A 70 -10.80 12.24 -5.83
CA THR A 70 -12.19 12.46 -5.40
C THR A 70 -12.25 13.03 -3.99
N ASP A 71 -13.31 13.75 -3.66
CA ASP A 71 -13.47 14.37 -2.34
C ASP A 71 -13.58 13.35 -1.20
N LYS A 72 -13.96 12.11 -1.51
CA LYS A 72 -13.91 10.99 -0.56
C LYS A 72 -12.47 10.59 -0.25
N GLN A 73 -11.65 10.38 -1.29
CA GLN A 73 -10.24 10.04 -1.13
C GLN A 73 -9.46 11.12 -0.38
N LYS A 74 -9.75 12.41 -0.62
CA LYS A 74 -9.14 13.52 0.13
C LYS A 74 -9.48 13.48 1.62
N ARG A 75 -10.74 13.20 1.95
CA ARG A 75 -11.20 13.06 3.35
C ARG A 75 -10.53 11.88 4.03
N ASP A 76 -10.50 10.72 3.37
CA ASP A 76 -9.87 9.51 3.89
C ASP A 76 -8.36 9.72 4.12
N LEU A 77 -7.68 10.42 3.21
CA LEU A 77 -6.28 10.81 3.35
C LEU A 77 -6.06 11.70 4.57
N HIS A 78 -6.91 12.71 4.78
CA HIS A 78 -6.83 13.60 5.94
C HIS A 78 -7.02 12.83 7.26
N ILE A 79 -8.01 11.94 7.32
CA ILE A 79 -8.24 11.07 8.50
C ILE A 79 -7.02 10.20 8.76
N LEU A 80 -6.45 9.61 7.71
CA LEU A 80 -5.27 8.75 7.82
C LEU A 80 -4.04 9.52 8.30
N GLN A 81 -3.82 10.74 7.80
CA GLN A 81 -2.75 11.64 8.25
C GLN A 81 -2.90 12.01 9.73
N GLN A 82 -4.12 12.33 10.17
CA GLN A 82 -4.38 12.66 11.57
C GLN A 82 -4.05 11.47 12.47
N ARG A 83 -4.52 10.26 12.12
CA ARG A 83 -4.22 9.04 12.87
C ARG A 83 -2.72 8.76 12.91
N ASN A 84 -2.01 8.98 11.81
CA ASN A 84 -0.56 8.77 11.77
C ASN A 84 0.18 9.72 12.73
N LYS A 85 -0.21 11.00 12.74
CA LYS A 85 0.35 11.98 13.68
C LYS A 85 0.09 11.62 15.14
N GLU A 86 -1.11 11.12 15.45
CA GLU A 86 -1.45 10.66 16.81
C GLU A 86 -0.61 9.44 17.22
N LEU A 87 -0.42 8.48 16.32
CA LEU A 87 0.41 7.30 16.55
C LEU A 87 1.89 7.68 16.74
N GLU A 88 2.43 8.56 15.90
CA GLU A 88 3.79 9.07 16.04
C GLU A 88 4.00 9.77 17.40
N ARG A 89 3.00 10.52 17.87
CA ARG A 89 3.06 11.17 19.18
C ARG A 89 3.08 10.14 20.30
N ALA A 90 2.19 9.14 20.26
CA ALA A 90 2.14 8.07 21.25
C ALA A 90 3.47 7.29 21.33
N VAL A 91 4.09 7.02 20.17
CA VAL A 91 5.41 6.37 20.10
C VAL A 91 6.50 7.24 20.75
N LYS A 92 6.49 8.56 20.47
CA LYS A 92 7.45 9.49 21.09
C LYS A 92 7.29 9.54 22.62
N GLU A 93 6.06 9.60 23.12
CA GLU A 93 5.76 9.62 24.55
C GLU A 93 6.19 8.31 25.23
N ALA A 94 5.92 7.16 24.62
CA ALA A 94 6.37 5.86 25.12
C ALA A 94 7.90 5.75 25.17
N ASN A 95 8.60 6.18 24.11
CA ASN A 95 10.06 6.18 24.07
C ASN A 95 10.68 7.09 25.14
N LEU A 96 10.06 8.26 25.39
CA LEU A 96 10.49 9.16 26.45
C LEU A 96 10.33 8.52 27.84
N MET A 97 9.19 7.86 28.08
CA MET A 97 8.93 7.14 29.33
C MET A 97 9.94 6.01 29.55
N ILE A 98 10.22 5.22 28.50
CA ILE A 98 11.21 4.14 28.55
C ILE A 98 12.60 4.70 28.87
N LEU A 99 12.99 5.81 28.25
CA LEU A 99 14.27 6.45 28.52
C LEU A 99 14.36 6.92 29.99
N ALA A 100 13.33 7.63 30.47
CA ALA A 100 13.29 8.11 31.84
C ALA A 100 13.37 6.97 32.87
N LEU A 101 12.62 5.88 32.65
CA LEU A 101 12.66 4.69 33.51
C LEU A 101 14.04 4.02 33.50
N ASN A 102 14.66 3.87 32.33
CA ASN A 102 16.01 3.30 32.24
C ASN A 102 17.04 4.17 32.96
N SER A 103 16.98 5.50 32.79
CA SER A 103 17.86 6.43 33.49
C SER A 103 17.66 6.41 35.00
N LEU A 104 16.40 6.32 35.48
CA LEU A 104 16.11 6.19 36.90
C LEU A 104 16.70 4.89 37.47
N ILE A 105 16.60 3.78 36.73
CA ILE A 105 17.22 2.51 37.12
C ILE A 105 18.75 2.68 37.21
N ASP A 106 19.37 3.33 36.22
CA ASP A 106 20.83 3.54 36.23
C ASP A 106 21.29 4.37 37.45
N VAL A 107 20.57 5.43 37.80
CA VAL A 107 20.85 6.25 39.01
C VAL A 107 20.65 5.42 40.29
N ALA A 108 19.54 4.67 40.39
CA ALA A 108 19.27 3.84 41.55
C ALA A 108 20.32 2.74 41.76
N GLU A 109 20.81 2.11 40.69
CA GLU A 109 21.91 1.13 40.75
C GLU A 109 23.22 1.77 41.24
N GLN A 110 23.51 3.01 40.83
CA GLN A 110 24.69 3.76 41.29
C GLN A 110 24.62 4.08 42.78
N ASP A 111 23.48 4.62 43.24
CA ASP A 111 23.30 5.06 44.62
C ASP A 111 23.26 3.88 45.61
N LEU A 112 22.51 2.83 45.26
CA LEU A 112 22.30 1.69 46.15
C LEU A 112 23.38 0.61 46.03
N LYS A 113 24.26 0.69 45.01
CA LYS A 113 25.32 -0.29 44.71
C LYS A 113 24.81 -1.73 44.55
N ILE A 114 23.54 -1.89 44.20
CA ILE A 114 22.90 -3.18 43.89
C ILE A 114 22.54 -3.21 42.40
N SER A 115 22.63 -4.39 41.79
CA SER A 115 22.18 -4.58 40.40
C SER A 115 20.68 -4.82 40.38
N ILE A 116 19.92 -3.89 39.81
CA ILE A 116 18.46 -3.96 39.70
C ILE A 116 18.09 -4.67 38.40
N ARG A 117 18.81 -4.40 37.30
CA ARG A 117 18.58 -5.08 36.01
C ARG A 117 19.58 -6.22 35.77
N LYS A 118 19.11 -7.27 35.10
CA LYS A 118 20.01 -8.29 34.54
C LYS A 118 20.89 -7.66 33.46
N LYS A 119 22.21 -7.86 33.58
CA LYS A 119 23.18 -7.39 32.58
C LYS A 119 23.44 -8.51 31.57
N ARG A 120 23.68 -8.15 30.30
CA ARG A 120 24.00 -9.13 29.24
C ARG A 120 25.20 -9.98 29.69
N GLY A 121 25.06 -11.30 29.64
CA GLY A 121 26.12 -12.25 30.01
C GLY A 121 26.10 -12.77 31.45
N THR A 122 25.16 -12.34 32.30
CA THR A 122 24.98 -12.98 33.62
C THR A 122 24.39 -14.38 33.46
N LYS A 123 25.02 -15.39 34.07
CA LYS A 123 24.52 -16.78 34.09
C LYS A 123 23.09 -16.79 34.64
N GLN A 124 22.15 -17.38 33.89
CA GLN A 124 20.84 -17.74 34.44
C GLN A 124 21.05 -18.92 35.42
N SER A 125 20.64 -18.71 36.67
CA SER A 125 20.37 -19.80 37.61
C SER A 125 18.95 -20.32 37.42
#